data_AF-A0A7R9QEQ3-F1
#
_entry.id   AF-A0A7R9QEQ3-F1
#
_cell.length_a   1.000
_cell.length_b   1.000
_cell.length_c   1.000
_cell.angle_alpha   90.00
_cell.angle_beta   90.00
_cell.angle_gamma   90.00
#
_symmetry.space_group_name_H-M   'P 1'
#
loop_
_entity.id
_entity.type
_entity.pdbx_description
1 polymer ?
#
loop_
_entity_poly.entity_id
_entity_poly.type
_entity_poly.pdbx_seq_one_letter_code
_entity_poly.pdbx_strand_id
1 'polypeptide(L)'
;MANKLVMNQIDGNLYLGDIEWATNHHQELKNLNITSILSTLWAPIPSAQRHRDLHYHFIKAQDSKDQDLLSYFLHTYDIIDRCVQSGAGILVHCRVGISRSATIVIAYLMRRYRKPYEEMRALVKSRRNLIHPNPGFIRQLQLFEAMDYTLDANNRRFRHYLVKKYMNKSRYLDMNLSRFFERLTVAEEVTKDYDLGEQYVCRNCHHKLFNDIHVIKNDDLMDLDDWQSVSCSRVYVEPMPWMTELWEEREKESTPPEVSICCKGCRKVKAKCDKALTSDVCHCGLHHGIRDRLKIQMIDYSFKIL
;
A
#
# COMPACT_ATOMS: atom_id res chain seq x y z
N MET A 1 -34.13 3.76 -21.65
CA MET A 1 -34.04 2.53 -20.84
C MET A 1 -32.85 2.68 -19.92
N ALA A 2 -33.07 2.80 -18.60
CA ALA A 2 -31.97 2.88 -17.65
C ALA A 2 -31.20 1.56 -17.68
N ASN A 3 -29.89 1.59 -17.92
CA ASN A 3 -29.03 0.41 -17.82
C ASN A 3 -29.16 -0.15 -16.40
N LYS A 4 -29.94 -1.23 -16.24
CA LYS A 4 -30.01 -1.98 -14.99
C LYS A 4 -28.60 -2.50 -14.76
N LEU A 5 -27.93 -2.02 -13.72
CA LEU A 5 -26.59 -2.48 -13.37
C LEU A 5 -26.72 -3.96 -12.94
N VAL A 6 -26.31 -4.87 -13.82
CA VAL A 6 -26.38 -6.32 -13.59
C VAL A 6 -25.10 -6.77 -12.91
N MET A 7 -25.14 -7.75 -12.01
CA MET A 7 -23.95 -8.48 -11.57
C MET A 7 -23.39 -9.32 -12.72
N ASN A 8 -22.06 -9.38 -12.88
CA ASN A 8 -21.42 -10.16 -13.94
C ASN A 8 -20.52 -11.24 -13.34
N GLN A 9 -20.59 -12.44 -13.91
CA GLN A 9 -19.58 -13.49 -13.70
C GLN A 9 -18.28 -13.04 -14.38
N ILE A 10 -17.19 -13.06 -13.64
CA ILE A 10 -15.89 -12.61 -14.12
C ILE A 10 -15.02 -13.80 -14.50
N ASP A 11 -14.85 -14.74 -13.57
CA ASP A 11 -13.99 -15.90 -13.73
C ASP A 11 -14.43 -17.04 -12.80
N GLY A 12 -14.87 -18.17 -13.38
CA GLY A 12 -15.44 -19.28 -12.61
C GLY A 12 -16.53 -18.82 -11.65
N ASN A 13 -16.32 -19.02 -10.35
CA ASN A 13 -17.27 -18.70 -9.28
C ASN A 13 -17.11 -17.28 -8.71
N LEU A 14 -16.36 -16.40 -9.37
CA LEU A 14 -16.16 -15.00 -8.98
C LEU A 14 -17.13 -14.07 -9.71
N TYR A 15 -17.89 -13.29 -8.94
CA TYR A 15 -18.87 -12.33 -9.45
C TYR A 15 -18.53 -10.90 -9.02
N LEU A 16 -18.82 -9.93 -9.89
CA LEU A 16 -18.64 -8.50 -9.65
C LEU A 16 -19.97 -7.76 -9.82
N GLY A 17 -20.36 -6.99 -8.81
CA GLY A 17 -21.63 -6.27 -8.81
C GLY A 17 -21.61 -4.96 -8.02
N ASP A 18 -22.81 -4.42 -7.83
CA ASP A 18 -23.09 -3.24 -7.02
C ASP A 18 -23.76 -3.62 -5.69
N ILE A 19 -24.20 -2.61 -4.92
CA ILE A 19 -24.81 -2.85 -3.61
C ILE A 19 -26.20 -3.49 -3.72
N GLU A 20 -26.90 -3.29 -4.82
CA GLU A 20 -28.27 -3.74 -4.99
C GLU A 20 -28.31 -5.28 -5.01
N TRP A 21 -27.38 -5.90 -5.74
CA TRP A 21 -27.18 -7.35 -5.76
C TRP A 21 -26.82 -7.94 -4.39
N ALA A 22 -26.15 -7.18 -3.55
CA ALA A 22 -25.76 -7.63 -2.22
C ALA A 22 -26.89 -7.58 -1.18
N THR A 23 -27.99 -6.87 -1.48
CA THR A 23 -29.09 -6.63 -0.52
C THR A 23 -30.46 -7.16 -0.95
N ASN A 24 -30.73 -7.29 -2.26
CA ASN A 24 -32.10 -7.54 -2.74
C ASN A 24 -32.26 -8.78 -3.64
N HIS A 25 -31.19 -9.49 -3.97
CA HIS A 25 -31.20 -10.60 -4.94
C HIS A 25 -30.90 -11.97 -4.31
N HIS A 26 -31.45 -12.25 -3.13
CA HIS A 26 -31.14 -13.47 -2.37
C HIS A 26 -31.32 -14.76 -3.16
N GLN A 27 -32.41 -14.87 -3.92
CA GLN A 27 -32.73 -16.10 -4.64
C GLN A 27 -31.78 -16.31 -5.83
N GLU A 28 -31.43 -15.25 -6.54
CA GLU A 28 -30.49 -15.30 -7.65
C GLU A 28 -29.07 -15.61 -7.17
N LEU A 29 -28.64 -15.03 -6.03
CA LEU A 29 -27.37 -15.39 -5.40
C LEU A 29 -27.32 -16.89 -5.05
N LYS A 30 -28.39 -17.45 -4.50
CA LYS A 30 -28.52 -18.89 -4.22
C LYS A 30 -28.42 -19.75 -5.47
N ASN A 31 -29.14 -19.37 -6.53
CA ASN A 31 -29.15 -20.12 -7.79
C ASN A 31 -27.76 -20.16 -8.45
N LEU A 32 -26.90 -19.17 -8.15
CA LEU A 32 -25.52 -19.10 -8.60
C LEU A 32 -24.52 -19.72 -7.61
N ASN A 33 -25.01 -20.44 -6.59
CA ASN A 33 -24.21 -21.01 -5.51
C ASN A 33 -23.32 -19.98 -4.79
N ILE A 34 -23.74 -18.70 -4.74
CA ILE A 34 -23.00 -17.66 -4.03
C ILE A 34 -23.27 -17.79 -2.53
N THR A 35 -22.22 -18.09 -1.77
CA THR A 35 -22.28 -18.25 -0.30
C THR A 35 -21.61 -17.11 0.44
N SER A 36 -20.90 -16.22 -0.26
CA SER A 36 -20.11 -15.16 0.35
C SER A 36 -20.21 -13.85 -0.41
N ILE A 37 -20.19 -12.74 0.33
CA ILE A 37 -20.21 -11.37 -0.19
C ILE A 37 -19.02 -10.61 0.38
N LEU A 38 -18.19 -10.02 -0.47
CA LEU A 38 -17.11 -9.12 -0.10
C LEU A 38 -17.48 -7.67 -0.45
N SER A 39 -17.81 -6.89 0.58
CA SER A 39 -18.19 -5.48 0.46
C SER A 39 -16.99 -4.54 0.61
N THR A 40 -16.77 -3.69 -0.39
CA THR A 40 -15.84 -2.54 -0.33
C THR A 40 -16.62 -1.22 -0.29
N LEU A 41 -17.02 -0.80 0.92
CA LEU A 41 -17.93 0.33 1.16
C LEU A 41 -17.41 1.25 2.27
N TRP A 42 -18.01 2.43 2.43
CA TRP A 42 -17.64 3.36 3.52
C TRP A 42 -18.20 2.90 4.88
N ALA A 43 -19.29 2.13 4.86
CA ALA A 43 -19.92 1.48 6.01
C ALA A 43 -20.40 0.07 5.58
N PRO A 44 -20.48 -0.89 6.51
CA PRO A 44 -20.97 -2.21 6.21
C PRO A 44 -22.46 -2.19 5.87
N ILE A 45 -22.94 -3.20 5.13
CA ILE A 45 -24.38 -3.40 4.91
C ILE A 45 -25.07 -3.57 6.27
N PRO A 46 -26.17 -2.84 6.57
CA PRO A 46 -26.93 -3.01 7.81
C PRO A 46 -27.39 -4.46 8.01
N SER A 47 -27.34 -4.97 9.24
CA SER A 47 -27.70 -6.37 9.52
C SER A 47 -29.13 -6.73 9.09
N ALA A 48 -30.06 -5.76 9.07
CA ALA A 48 -31.44 -5.96 8.61
C ALA A 48 -31.54 -6.26 7.10
N GLN A 49 -30.52 -5.92 6.30
CA GLN A 49 -30.45 -6.17 4.87
C GLN A 49 -29.56 -7.38 4.53
N ARG A 50 -29.05 -8.10 5.53
CA ARG A 50 -28.20 -9.27 5.32
C ARG A 50 -29.03 -10.55 5.35
N HIS A 51 -28.69 -11.48 4.48
CA HIS A 51 -29.26 -12.82 4.48
C HIS A 51 -28.47 -13.73 5.42
N ARG A 52 -29.16 -14.50 6.27
CA ARG A 52 -28.53 -15.27 7.37
C ARG A 52 -27.62 -16.41 6.90
N ASP A 53 -27.86 -16.89 5.69
CA ASP A 53 -27.17 -18.00 5.03
C ASP A 53 -26.01 -17.56 4.12
N LEU A 54 -25.67 -16.26 4.11
CA LEU A 54 -24.51 -15.72 3.41
C LEU A 54 -23.44 -15.25 4.40
N HIS A 55 -22.18 -15.46 4.05
CA HIS A 55 -21.04 -14.93 4.79
C HIS A 55 -20.65 -13.55 4.26
N TYR A 56 -20.64 -12.54 5.13
CA TYR A 56 -20.31 -11.16 4.76
C TYR A 56 -18.92 -10.77 5.22
N HIS A 57 -18.07 -10.38 4.28
CA HIS A 57 -16.78 -9.76 4.49
C HIS A 57 -16.86 -8.27 4.17
N PHE A 58 -16.16 -7.43 4.94
CA PHE A 58 -16.23 -5.98 4.79
C PHE A 58 -14.87 -5.32 4.87
N ILE A 59 -14.58 -4.47 3.89
CA ILE A 59 -13.43 -3.58 3.85
C ILE A 59 -13.95 -2.13 3.79
N LYS A 60 -13.61 -1.34 4.81
CA LYS A 60 -13.93 0.10 4.87
C LYS A 60 -13.10 0.85 3.83
N ALA A 61 -13.73 1.32 2.76
CA ALA A 61 -13.06 2.02 1.67
C ALA A 61 -13.95 3.10 1.00
N GLN A 62 -13.40 4.30 0.85
CA GLN A 62 -13.95 5.36 0.00
C GLN A 62 -13.46 5.21 -1.44
N ASP A 63 -14.23 5.73 -2.40
CA ASP A 63 -13.80 5.76 -3.81
C ASP A 63 -13.00 7.04 -4.09
N SER A 64 -11.81 7.12 -3.48
CA SER A 64 -10.89 8.24 -3.61
C SER A 64 -9.53 7.75 -4.11
N LYS A 65 -8.83 8.61 -4.86
CA LYS A 65 -7.46 8.36 -5.31
C LYS A 65 -6.45 8.15 -4.17
N ASP A 66 -6.80 8.59 -2.96
CA ASP A 66 -5.93 8.51 -1.77
C ASP A 66 -6.26 7.29 -0.88
N GLN A 67 -7.40 6.62 -1.12
CA GLN A 67 -7.81 5.43 -0.37
C GLN A 67 -6.80 4.29 -0.52
N ASP A 68 -6.51 3.58 0.59
CA ASP A 68 -5.73 2.34 0.55
C ASP A 68 -6.61 1.16 0.18
N LEU A 69 -6.31 0.51 -0.95
CA LEU A 69 -6.79 -0.84 -1.24
C LEU A 69 -5.62 -1.82 -1.39
N LEU A 70 -4.43 -1.35 -1.76
CA LEU A 70 -3.21 -2.17 -1.88
C LEU A 70 -2.96 -2.98 -0.60
N SER A 71 -3.04 -2.32 0.56
CA SER A 71 -2.87 -2.93 1.88
C SER A 71 -3.91 -4.02 2.24
N TYR A 72 -4.92 -4.24 1.40
CA TYR A 72 -5.95 -5.27 1.55
C TYR A 72 -5.88 -6.37 0.49
N PHE A 73 -5.08 -6.23 -0.56
CA PHE A 73 -5.08 -7.16 -1.70
C PHE A 73 -4.85 -8.62 -1.31
N LEU A 74 -3.86 -8.90 -0.44
CA LEU A 74 -3.59 -10.28 0.02
C LEU A 74 -4.73 -10.83 0.89
N HIS A 75 -5.25 -10.03 1.82
CA HIS A 75 -6.38 -10.46 2.65
C HIS A 75 -7.63 -10.75 1.83
N THR A 76 -7.94 -9.90 0.84
CA THR A 76 -9.08 -10.13 -0.07
C THR A 76 -8.82 -11.29 -1.01
N TYR A 77 -7.56 -11.53 -1.41
CA TYR A 77 -7.18 -12.71 -2.18
C TYR A 77 -7.54 -13.97 -1.40
N ASP A 78 -7.13 -14.09 -0.13
CA ASP A 78 -7.42 -15.30 0.68
C ASP A 78 -8.92 -15.53 0.90
N ILE A 79 -9.72 -14.47 0.99
CA ILE A 79 -11.18 -14.58 1.05
C ILE A 79 -11.73 -15.15 -0.26
N ILE A 80 -11.40 -14.53 -1.39
CA ILE A 80 -11.91 -14.90 -2.70
C ILE A 80 -11.44 -16.30 -3.09
N ASP A 81 -10.15 -16.59 -2.92
CA ASP A 81 -9.53 -17.84 -3.35
C ASP A 81 -10.10 -19.04 -2.58
N ARG A 82 -10.35 -18.89 -1.27
CA ARG A 82 -10.99 -19.96 -0.49
C ARG A 82 -12.39 -20.30 -0.98
N CYS A 83 -13.20 -19.31 -1.32
CA CYS A 83 -14.54 -19.55 -1.89
C CYS A 83 -14.44 -20.23 -3.26
N VAL A 84 -13.59 -19.70 -4.15
CA VAL A 84 -13.44 -20.26 -5.51
C VAL A 84 -12.92 -21.69 -5.47
N GLN A 85 -11.92 -21.98 -4.63
CA GLN A 85 -11.34 -23.32 -4.47
C GLN A 85 -12.31 -24.33 -3.86
N SER A 86 -13.24 -23.90 -2.99
CA SER A 86 -14.29 -24.78 -2.45
C SER A 86 -15.44 -25.05 -3.44
N GLY A 87 -15.40 -24.46 -4.64
CA GLY A 87 -16.48 -24.53 -5.62
C GLY A 87 -17.67 -23.62 -5.28
N ALA A 88 -17.55 -22.76 -4.27
CA ALA A 88 -18.59 -21.81 -3.88
C ALA A 88 -18.44 -20.47 -4.62
N GLY A 89 -19.58 -19.82 -4.87
CA GLY A 89 -19.66 -18.49 -5.46
C GLY A 89 -19.33 -17.39 -4.46
N ILE A 90 -18.67 -16.34 -4.94
CA ILE A 90 -18.44 -15.11 -4.18
C ILE A 90 -18.80 -13.87 -5.00
N LEU A 91 -19.58 -12.96 -4.41
CA LEU A 91 -19.86 -11.64 -4.94
C LEU A 91 -18.92 -10.60 -4.33
N VAL A 92 -18.09 -9.97 -5.15
CA VAL A 92 -17.30 -8.78 -4.78
C VAL A 92 -18.04 -7.54 -5.25
N HIS A 93 -18.38 -6.63 -4.33
CA HIS A 93 -19.16 -5.45 -4.69
C HIS A 93 -18.73 -4.18 -3.95
N CYS A 94 -19.12 -3.05 -4.52
CA CYS A 94 -19.04 -1.75 -3.87
C CYS A 94 -20.39 -1.03 -4.08
N ARG A 95 -20.43 0.31 -4.09
CA ARG A 95 -21.70 1.02 -4.30
C ARG A 95 -22.27 0.81 -5.71
N VAL A 96 -21.44 0.89 -6.75
CA VAL A 96 -21.86 0.89 -8.17
C VAL A 96 -21.20 -0.24 -8.98
N GLY A 97 -20.20 -0.92 -8.41
CA GLY A 97 -19.48 -1.99 -9.11
C GLY A 97 -18.54 -1.51 -10.22
N ILE A 98 -18.00 -0.29 -10.11
CA ILE A 98 -17.16 0.34 -11.15
C ILE A 98 -15.68 0.42 -10.75
N SER A 99 -15.38 0.88 -9.54
CA SER A 99 -14.02 1.28 -9.13
C SER A 99 -13.44 0.40 -8.02
N ARG A 100 -13.90 0.54 -6.77
CA ARG A 100 -13.37 -0.22 -5.61
C ARG A 100 -13.43 -1.74 -5.78
N SER A 101 -14.62 -2.29 -6.05
CA SER A 101 -14.76 -3.74 -6.20
C SER A 101 -14.08 -4.27 -7.46
N ALA A 102 -14.10 -3.52 -8.56
CA ALA A 102 -13.34 -3.85 -9.76
C ALA A 102 -11.83 -3.91 -9.47
N THR A 103 -11.31 -2.99 -8.65
CA THR A 103 -9.90 -3.00 -8.22
C THR A 103 -9.55 -4.28 -7.46
N ILE A 104 -10.38 -4.69 -6.50
CA ILE A 104 -10.17 -5.94 -5.75
C ILE A 104 -10.20 -7.17 -6.68
N VAL A 105 -11.17 -7.23 -7.59
CA VAL A 105 -11.28 -8.33 -8.56
C VAL A 105 -10.07 -8.40 -9.48
N ILE A 106 -9.62 -7.25 -10.02
CA ILE A 106 -8.42 -7.20 -10.86
C ILE A 106 -7.19 -7.66 -10.06
N ALA A 107 -7.00 -7.17 -8.82
CA ALA A 107 -5.88 -7.58 -7.98
C ALA A 107 -5.87 -9.09 -7.70
N TYR A 108 -7.04 -9.68 -7.44
CA TYR A 108 -7.18 -11.13 -7.27
C TYR A 108 -6.69 -11.89 -8.51
N LEU A 109 -7.21 -11.52 -9.69
CA LEU A 109 -6.86 -12.19 -10.95
C LEU A 109 -5.38 -12.02 -11.31
N MET A 110 -4.81 -10.82 -11.12
CA MET A 110 -3.38 -10.54 -11.30
C MET A 110 -2.52 -11.51 -10.49
N ARG A 111 -2.82 -11.69 -9.20
CA ARG A 111 -2.07 -12.61 -8.34
C ARG A 111 -2.33 -14.08 -8.67
N ARG A 112 -3.58 -14.44 -8.99
CA ARG A 112 -4.00 -15.82 -9.28
C ARG A 112 -3.36 -16.36 -10.55
N TYR A 113 -3.23 -15.52 -11.57
CA TYR A 113 -2.71 -15.88 -12.90
C TYR A 113 -1.28 -15.40 -13.16
N ARG A 114 -0.72 -14.55 -12.27
CA ARG A 114 0.59 -13.91 -12.45
C ARG A 114 0.67 -13.16 -13.78
N LYS A 115 -0.34 -12.32 -14.02
CA LYS A 115 -0.50 -11.56 -15.26
C LYS A 115 -0.50 -10.05 -15.03
N PRO A 116 -0.01 -9.27 -16.01
CA PRO A 116 0.00 -7.81 -15.95
C PRO A 116 -1.36 -7.19 -15.69
N TYR A 117 -1.38 -5.99 -15.09
CA TYR A 117 -2.58 -5.22 -14.81
C TYR A 117 -3.45 -5.03 -16.06
N GLU A 118 -2.84 -4.66 -17.19
CA GLU A 118 -3.59 -4.35 -18.41
C GLU A 118 -4.31 -5.58 -18.98
N GLU A 119 -3.68 -6.76 -18.91
CA GLU A 119 -4.29 -8.02 -19.36
C GLU A 119 -5.50 -8.38 -18.48
N MET A 120 -5.35 -8.32 -17.16
CA MET A 120 -6.43 -8.65 -16.23
C MET A 120 -7.54 -7.60 -16.24
N ARG A 121 -7.21 -6.31 -16.41
CA ARG A 121 -8.19 -5.25 -16.61
C ARG A 121 -9.01 -5.48 -17.87
N ALA A 122 -8.37 -5.86 -18.98
CA ALA A 122 -9.07 -6.15 -20.23
C ALA A 122 -10.04 -7.34 -20.09
N LEU A 123 -9.63 -8.39 -19.38
CA LEU A 123 -10.49 -9.53 -19.05
C LEU A 123 -11.73 -9.08 -18.23
N VAL A 124 -11.53 -8.37 -17.12
CA VAL A 124 -12.68 -7.91 -16.31
C VAL A 124 -13.56 -6.96 -17.12
N LYS A 125 -12.98 -6.10 -17.96
CA LYS A 125 -13.73 -5.16 -18.81
C LYS A 125 -14.54 -5.87 -19.90
N SER A 126 -14.07 -6.98 -20.44
CA SER A 126 -14.84 -7.76 -21.42
C SER A 126 -16.07 -8.42 -20.79
N ARG A 127 -16.01 -8.74 -19.49
CA ARG A 127 -17.13 -9.28 -18.70
C ARG A 127 -18.05 -8.20 -18.13
N ARG A 128 -17.50 -7.03 -17.81
CA ARG A 128 -18.21 -5.85 -17.28
C ARG A 128 -17.63 -4.57 -17.86
N ASN A 129 -18.22 -4.07 -18.94
CA ASN A 129 -17.68 -2.95 -19.72
C ASN A 129 -17.60 -1.60 -18.97
N LEU A 130 -18.36 -1.44 -17.88
CA LEU A 130 -18.41 -0.22 -17.07
C LEU A 130 -17.26 -0.07 -16.06
N ILE A 131 -16.38 -1.07 -15.91
CA ILE A 131 -15.30 -0.93 -14.92
C ILE A 131 -14.39 0.26 -15.24
N HIS A 132 -14.09 1.03 -14.20
CA HIS A 132 -13.20 2.19 -14.29
C HIS A 132 -12.63 2.47 -12.89
N PRO A 133 -11.65 1.68 -12.42
CA PRO A 133 -10.88 2.01 -11.22
C PRO A 133 -10.39 3.45 -11.28
N ASN A 134 -10.48 4.19 -10.16
CA ASN A 134 -9.93 5.54 -10.12
C ASN A 134 -8.39 5.52 -10.30
N PRO A 135 -7.76 6.64 -10.71
CA PRO A 135 -6.32 6.68 -10.98
C PRO A 135 -5.41 6.28 -9.81
N GLY A 136 -5.87 6.49 -8.57
CA GLY A 136 -5.14 6.06 -7.37
C GLY A 136 -5.10 4.54 -7.21
N PHE A 137 -6.20 3.87 -7.55
CA PHE A 137 -6.29 2.41 -7.55
C PHE A 137 -5.54 1.78 -8.72
N ILE A 138 -5.54 2.41 -9.90
CA ILE A 138 -4.72 1.97 -11.04
C ILE A 138 -3.24 1.93 -10.65
N ARG A 139 -2.72 3.01 -10.04
CA ARG A 139 -1.34 3.06 -9.55
C ARG A 139 -1.04 1.99 -8.49
N GLN A 140 -2.01 1.68 -7.63
CA GLN A 140 -1.86 0.62 -6.63
C GLN A 140 -1.78 -0.77 -7.28
N LEU A 141 -2.55 -1.04 -8.34
CA LEU A 141 -2.47 -2.29 -9.09
C LEU A 141 -1.13 -2.42 -9.83
N GLN A 142 -0.66 -1.37 -10.49
CA GLN A 142 0.64 -1.34 -11.15
C GLN A 142 1.80 -1.52 -10.14
N LEU A 143 1.69 -0.91 -8.96
CA LEU A 143 2.64 -1.12 -7.89
C LEU A 143 2.61 -2.58 -7.40
N PHE A 144 1.43 -3.20 -7.29
CA PHE A 144 1.30 -4.60 -6.93
C PHE A 144 1.96 -5.53 -7.95
N GLU A 145 1.81 -5.26 -9.24
CA GLU A 145 2.54 -5.93 -10.32
C GLU A 145 4.05 -5.78 -10.19
N ALA A 146 4.54 -4.55 -9.95
CA ALA A 146 5.97 -4.28 -9.74
C ALA A 146 6.57 -4.88 -8.45
N MET A 147 5.73 -5.46 -7.59
CA MET A 147 6.11 -6.20 -6.38
C MET A 147 5.83 -7.70 -6.53
N ASP A 148 5.75 -8.20 -7.77
CA ASP A 148 5.46 -9.59 -8.12
C ASP A 148 4.20 -10.12 -7.41
N TYR A 149 3.19 -9.27 -7.30
CA TYR A 149 1.90 -9.57 -6.68
C TYR A 149 2.04 -10.00 -5.21
N THR A 150 3.09 -9.56 -4.52
CA THR A 150 3.33 -9.74 -3.09
C THR A 150 3.31 -8.40 -2.36
N LEU A 151 3.17 -8.45 -1.03
CA LEU A 151 3.31 -7.31 -0.14
C LEU A 151 4.35 -7.66 0.93
N ASP A 152 5.59 -7.83 0.49
CA ASP A 152 6.72 -8.05 1.38
C ASP A 152 7.13 -6.73 2.04
N ALA A 153 7.23 -6.72 3.36
CA ALA A 153 7.74 -5.56 4.09
C ALA A 153 9.20 -5.24 3.75
N ASN A 154 9.96 -6.23 3.27
CA ASN A 154 11.30 -6.00 2.75
C ASN A 154 11.29 -5.36 1.37
N ASN A 155 10.17 -5.44 0.64
CA ASN A 155 10.03 -4.76 -0.63
C ASN A 155 10.06 -3.24 -0.44
N ARG A 156 11.11 -2.63 -0.95
CA ARG A 156 11.32 -1.18 -0.84
C ARG A 156 10.20 -0.36 -1.47
N ARG A 157 9.63 -0.80 -2.60
CA ARG A 157 8.52 -0.08 -3.24
C ARG A 157 7.29 -0.05 -2.33
N PHE A 158 7.05 -1.13 -1.59
CA PHE A 158 5.97 -1.20 -0.61
C PHE A 158 6.22 -0.26 0.57
N ARG A 159 7.41 -0.29 1.19
CA ARG A 159 7.76 0.64 2.28
C ARG A 159 7.64 2.09 1.85
N HIS A 160 8.20 2.44 0.69
CA HIS A 160 8.09 3.77 0.12
C HIS A 160 6.62 4.21 -0.04
N TYR A 161 5.77 3.34 -0.57
CA TYR A 161 4.33 3.59 -0.69
C TYR A 161 3.69 3.89 0.67
N LEU A 162 3.96 3.07 1.69
CA LEU A 162 3.41 3.23 3.03
C LEU A 162 3.86 4.56 3.67
N VAL A 163 5.14 4.89 3.55
CA VAL A 163 5.72 6.15 4.04
C VAL A 163 5.06 7.35 3.34
N LYS A 164 4.97 7.35 2.02
CA LYS A 164 4.32 8.44 1.24
C LYS A 164 2.87 8.63 1.65
N LYS A 165 2.15 7.53 1.87
CA LYS A 165 0.77 7.56 2.33
C LYS A 165 0.64 8.11 3.74
N TYR A 166 1.54 7.73 4.65
CA TYR A 166 1.61 8.29 5.99
C TYR A 166 1.89 9.80 5.97
N MET A 167 2.81 10.27 5.12
CA MET A 167 3.08 11.71 5.00
C MET A 167 1.87 12.52 4.53
N ASN A 168 0.99 11.94 3.75
CA ASN A 168 -0.19 12.66 3.25
C ASN A 168 -1.39 12.61 4.22
N LYS A 169 -1.25 11.94 5.39
CA LYS A 169 -2.34 11.69 6.35
C LYS A 169 -2.64 12.80 7.38
N SER A 170 -1.91 13.92 7.47
CA SER A 170 -2.33 15.07 8.32
C SER A 170 -3.69 15.68 7.92
N ARG A 171 -4.42 15.11 6.94
CA ARG A 171 -5.77 15.52 6.56
C ARG A 171 -6.91 14.59 6.97
N TYR A 172 -6.66 13.38 7.49
CA TYR A 172 -7.74 12.45 7.87
C TYR A 172 -7.31 11.50 9.02
N LEU A 173 -7.58 11.90 10.26
CA LEU A 173 -7.59 11.00 11.42
C LEU A 173 -8.76 10.01 11.31
N ASP A 174 -8.54 8.81 10.78
CA ASP A 174 -9.37 7.62 11.14
C ASP A 174 -8.73 6.27 10.73
N MET A 175 -7.42 6.11 10.93
CA MET A 175 -6.80 4.79 11.01
C MET A 175 -5.95 4.76 12.26
N ASN A 176 -6.38 3.96 13.22
CA ASN A 176 -5.68 3.67 14.46
C ASN A 176 -4.17 3.53 14.20
N LEU A 177 -3.37 4.49 14.68
CA LEU A 177 -1.90 4.51 14.50
C LEU A 177 -1.27 3.20 14.99
N SER A 178 -1.88 2.58 16.00
CA SER A 178 -1.49 1.28 16.53
C SER A 178 -1.56 0.15 15.49
N ARG A 179 -2.52 0.16 14.54
CA ARG A 179 -2.67 -0.90 13.53
C ARG A 179 -1.70 -0.78 12.35
N PHE A 180 -1.21 0.43 12.07
CA PHE A 180 -0.18 0.66 11.05
C PHE A 180 1.20 0.31 11.60
N PHE A 181 1.47 0.71 12.84
CA PHE A 181 2.64 0.24 13.55
C PHE A 181 2.54 -1.25 13.78
N GLU A 182 1.43 -1.85 14.22
CA GLU A 182 1.25 -3.32 14.23
C GLU A 182 1.52 -3.97 12.88
N ARG A 183 1.44 -3.31 11.72
CA ARG A 183 1.87 -3.91 10.44
C ARG A 183 3.36 -3.73 10.16
N LEU A 184 3.99 -2.70 10.71
CA LEU A 184 5.44 -2.53 10.77
C LEU A 184 6.09 -3.35 11.91
N THR A 185 5.41 -3.57 13.04
CA THR A 185 5.81 -4.45 14.14
C THR A 185 5.43 -5.88 13.85
N VAL A 186 4.34 -6.17 13.13
CA VAL A 186 4.12 -7.49 12.50
C VAL A 186 5.13 -7.67 11.38
N ALA A 187 5.50 -6.63 10.63
CA ALA A 187 6.68 -6.75 9.77
C ALA A 187 7.93 -7.04 10.63
N GLU A 188 8.25 -6.32 11.71
CA GLU A 188 9.40 -6.58 12.58
C GLU A 188 9.34 -7.92 13.34
N GLU A 189 8.15 -8.45 13.67
CA GLU A 189 7.93 -9.76 14.30
C GLU A 189 7.99 -10.89 13.28
N VAL A 190 7.47 -10.69 12.07
CA VAL A 190 7.54 -11.64 10.95
C VAL A 190 8.92 -11.57 10.26
N THR A 191 9.63 -10.44 10.35
CA THR A 191 11.01 -10.23 9.89
C THR A 191 12.04 -10.44 10.99
N LYS A 192 11.62 -10.89 12.18
CA LYS A 192 12.54 -11.27 13.26
C LYS A 192 13.55 -12.33 12.80
N ASP A 193 13.14 -13.17 11.85
CA ASP A 193 13.95 -14.22 11.24
C ASP A 193 14.50 -13.83 9.84
N TYR A 194 14.27 -12.60 9.38
CA TYR A 194 14.76 -12.11 8.09
C TYR A 194 16.05 -11.30 8.27
N ASP A 195 16.94 -11.43 7.30
CA ASP A 195 18.14 -10.63 7.23
C ASP A 195 17.78 -9.18 6.84
N LEU A 196 17.75 -8.30 7.85
CA LEU A 196 17.52 -6.86 7.66
C LEU A 196 18.78 -6.14 7.16
N GLY A 197 19.87 -6.88 6.94
CA GLY A 197 21.21 -6.39 6.67
C GLY A 197 21.81 -5.68 7.88
N GLU A 198 22.89 -4.93 7.62
CA GLU A 198 23.68 -4.27 8.63
C GLU A 198 22.86 -3.32 9.53
N GLN A 199 23.25 -3.20 10.79
CA GLN A 199 22.56 -2.34 11.74
C GLN A 199 23.28 -0.99 11.88
N TYR A 200 22.55 0.10 11.66
CA TYR A 200 23.06 1.45 11.82
C TYR A 200 22.66 1.98 13.20
N VAL A 201 23.66 2.25 14.04
CA VAL A 201 23.44 2.75 15.41
C VAL A 201 24.11 4.08 15.64
N CYS A 202 23.57 4.85 16.58
CA CYS A 202 24.12 6.13 17.01
C CYS A 202 25.56 5.95 17.53
N ARG A 203 26.52 6.71 16.99
CA ARG A 203 27.92 6.64 17.44
C ARG A 203 28.12 7.08 18.90
N ASN A 204 27.19 7.86 19.47
CA ASN A 204 27.32 8.39 20.83
C ASN A 204 26.69 7.53 21.93
N CYS A 205 25.60 6.82 21.64
CA CYS A 205 24.87 6.05 22.65
C CYS A 205 24.48 4.65 22.21
N HIS A 206 24.89 4.23 21.00
CA HIS A 206 24.59 2.93 20.40
C HIS A 206 23.09 2.62 20.22
N HIS A 207 22.22 3.62 20.41
CA HIS A 207 20.81 3.48 20.10
C HIS A 207 20.62 3.13 18.62
N LYS A 208 19.82 2.10 18.33
CA LYS A 208 19.48 1.68 16.98
C LYS A 208 18.77 2.81 16.23
N LEU A 209 19.27 3.15 15.04
CA LEU A 209 18.67 4.18 14.20
C LEU A 209 17.86 3.54 13.07
N PHE A 210 18.46 2.61 12.32
CA PHE A 210 17.81 1.88 11.22
C PHE A 210 18.66 0.65 10.85
N ASN A 211 18.18 -0.11 9.86
CA ASN A 211 18.88 -1.22 9.22
C ASN A 211 19.18 -0.88 7.75
N ASP A 212 20.11 -1.61 7.14
CA ASP A 212 20.51 -1.50 5.73
C ASP A 212 19.33 -1.46 4.76
N ILE A 213 18.27 -2.22 5.04
CA ILE A 213 17.05 -2.19 4.24
C ILE A 213 16.42 -0.79 4.10
N HIS A 214 16.60 0.10 5.06
CA HIS A 214 16.04 1.47 5.05
C HIS A 214 16.91 2.46 4.27
N VAL A 215 18.12 2.07 3.86
CA VAL A 215 19.04 2.87 3.06
C VAL A 215 18.57 2.90 1.61
N ILE A 216 18.55 4.09 1.02
CA ILE A 216 18.25 4.30 -0.39
C ILE A 216 19.54 4.05 -1.18
N LYS A 217 19.68 2.86 -1.80
CA LYS A 217 20.85 2.43 -2.57
C LYS A 217 20.77 2.87 -4.05
N ASN A 218 21.75 2.46 -4.85
CA ASN A 218 21.88 2.79 -6.28
C ASN A 218 21.06 1.86 -7.21
N ASP A 219 21.07 0.53 -7.01
CA ASP A 219 20.35 -0.45 -7.87
C ASP A 219 18.82 -0.32 -7.80
N ASP A 220 18.40 0.35 -6.76
CA ASP A 220 17.13 0.96 -6.47
C ASP A 220 16.57 1.95 -7.53
N LEU A 221 17.37 2.23 -8.58
CA LEU A 221 17.13 3.13 -9.72
C LEU A 221 17.01 2.39 -11.07
N MET A 222 17.09 1.06 -11.10
CA MET A 222 17.10 0.29 -12.35
C MET A 222 15.70 0.15 -12.98
N ASP A 223 15.44 1.01 -13.96
CA ASP A 223 14.73 0.71 -15.22
C ASP A 223 15.57 1.17 -16.44
N LEU A 224 16.88 1.41 -16.30
CA LEU A 224 17.74 1.88 -17.39
C LEU A 224 19.08 1.14 -17.42
N ASP A 225 19.31 0.45 -18.53
CA ASP A 225 20.41 -0.48 -18.86
C ASP A 225 21.82 0.14 -18.98
N ASP A 226 22.08 1.29 -18.38
CA ASP A 226 23.40 1.94 -18.52
C ASP A 226 23.71 2.82 -17.30
N TRP A 227 24.65 2.43 -16.45
CA TRP A 227 25.81 3.27 -16.06
C TRP A 227 26.73 2.67 -14.98
N GLN A 228 27.96 3.19 -14.99
CA GLN A 228 29.12 2.86 -14.16
C GLN A 228 28.87 3.01 -12.65
N SER A 229 29.58 2.19 -11.87
CA SER A 229 29.55 2.13 -10.39
C SER A 229 30.05 3.42 -9.73
N VAL A 230 29.21 4.42 -9.60
CA VAL A 230 29.53 5.62 -8.80
C VAL A 230 28.99 5.44 -7.38
N SER A 231 29.88 5.36 -6.40
CA SER A 231 29.52 5.28 -4.98
C SER A 231 29.26 6.67 -4.39
N CYS A 232 28.08 6.90 -3.83
CA CYS A 232 27.79 8.11 -3.06
C CYS A 232 28.38 8.00 -1.65
N SER A 233 29.05 9.04 -1.17
CA SER A 233 29.61 9.08 0.21
C SER A 233 28.56 9.41 1.27
N ARG A 234 27.36 9.86 0.87
CA ARG A 234 26.26 10.27 1.77
C ARG A 234 25.25 9.14 1.90
N VAL A 235 24.71 8.97 3.10
CA VAL A 235 23.66 7.99 3.38
C VAL A 235 22.30 8.67 3.42
N TYR A 236 21.41 8.25 2.53
CA TYR A 236 20.00 8.66 2.52
C TYR A 236 19.12 7.51 3.00
N VAL A 237 18.16 7.84 3.86
CA VAL A 237 17.20 6.86 4.39
C VAL A 237 15.77 7.33 4.16
N GLU A 238 14.85 6.36 4.11
CA GLU A 238 13.41 6.66 4.19
C GLU A 238 13.07 7.22 5.58
N PRO A 239 12.06 8.11 5.69
CA PRO A 239 11.60 8.58 6.98
C PRO A 239 11.19 7.46 7.94
N MET A 240 11.79 7.50 9.14
CA MET A 240 11.62 6.46 10.16
C MET A 240 10.72 6.92 11.31
N PRO A 241 10.02 6.01 12.00
CA PRO A 241 9.07 6.36 13.06
C PRO A 241 9.68 7.16 14.23
N TRP A 242 10.97 6.97 14.49
CA TRP A 242 11.66 7.67 15.57
C TRP A 242 11.98 9.15 15.27
N MET A 243 11.86 9.58 14.01
CA MET A 243 12.20 10.93 13.57
C MET A 243 11.05 11.90 13.85
N THR A 244 10.68 12.05 15.13
CA THR A 244 9.47 12.76 15.54
C THR A 244 9.52 14.25 15.24
N GLU A 245 10.71 14.85 15.23
CA GLU A 245 10.91 16.26 14.90
C GLU A 245 10.42 16.60 13.47
N LEU A 246 10.55 15.66 12.52
CA LEU A 246 10.03 15.81 11.17
C LEU A 246 8.50 15.94 11.14
N TRP A 247 7.82 15.23 12.05
CA TRP A 247 6.35 15.23 12.13
C TRP A 247 5.83 16.51 12.78
N GLU A 248 6.45 16.90 13.89
CA GLU A 248 6.05 18.05 14.69
C GLU A 248 6.26 19.39 13.95
N GLU A 249 7.36 19.52 13.21
CA GLU A 249 7.67 20.76 12.49
C GLU A 249 6.81 20.96 11.24
N ARG A 250 6.37 19.87 10.60
CA ARG A 250 5.62 19.94 9.34
C ARG A 250 4.23 20.56 9.51
N GLU A 251 3.64 20.40 10.70
CA GLU A 251 2.31 20.92 11.05
C GLU A 251 2.31 22.40 11.42
N LYS A 252 3.48 23.01 11.63
CA LYS A 252 3.62 24.44 11.94
C LYS A 252 3.61 25.27 10.64
N GLU A 253 2.89 26.38 10.62
CA GLU A 253 2.84 27.32 9.47
C GLU A 253 4.16 28.11 9.31
N SER A 254 4.89 28.33 10.40
CA SER A 254 6.15 29.06 10.48
C SER A 254 7.35 28.11 10.64
N THR A 255 7.52 27.19 9.68
CA THR A 255 8.59 26.18 9.75
C THR A 255 9.95 26.72 9.27
N PRO A 256 11.05 26.42 9.96
CA PRO A 256 12.39 26.67 9.43
C PRO A 256 12.64 25.89 8.12
N PRO A 257 13.52 26.38 7.22
CA PRO A 257 13.80 25.74 5.93
C PRO A 257 14.45 24.36 6.05
N GLU A 258 15.11 24.07 7.18
CA GLU A 258 15.77 22.80 7.47
C GLU A 258 15.31 22.29 8.85
N VAL A 259 14.96 21.00 8.92
CA VAL A 259 14.61 20.29 10.14
C VAL A 259 15.79 19.43 10.57
N SER A 260 16.24 19.61 11.81
CA SER A 260 17.25 18.76 12.45
C SER A 260 16.59 17.64 13.23
N ILE A 261 16.98 16.40 12.94
CA ILE A 261 16.43 15.19 13.56
C ILE A 261 17.42 14.65 14.57
N CYS A 262 16.96 14.41 15.80
CA CYS A 262 17.80 14.06 16.94
C CYS A 262 17.67 12.59 17.34
N CYS A 263 18.78 11.95 17.73
CA CYS A 263 18.74 10.59 18.27
C CYS A 263 17.87 10.54 19.53
N LYS A 264 16.93 9.59 19.62
CA LYS A 264 16.10 9.39 20.83
C LYS A 264 16.91 9.10 22.10
N GLY A 265 18.04 8.40 21.97
CA GLY A 265 18.86 8.02 23.13
C GLY A 265 19.72 9.15 23.71
N CYS A 266 20.31 10.02 22.88
CA CYS A 266 21.26 11.04 23.35
C CYS A 266 20.94 12.47 22.92
N ARG A 267 19.84 12.68 22.20
CA ARG A 267 19.36 13.96 21.68
C ARG A 267 20.34 14.73 20.77
N LYS A 268 21.48 14.14 20.40
CA LYS A 268 22.39 14.72 19.38
C LYS A 268 21.78 14.58 17.99
N VAL A 269 21.97 15.61 17.16
CA VAL A 269 21.52 15.64 15.76
C VAL A 269 22.15 14.49 14.96
N LYS A 270 21.34 13.78 14.18
CA LYS A 270 21.74 12.65 13.33
C LYS A 270 21.41 12.84 11.87
N ALA A 271 20.38 13.61 11.58
CA ALA A 271 19.98 13.86 10.22
C ALA A 271 19.47 15.29 10.06
N LYS A 272 19.50 15.74 8.82
CA LYS A 272 18.94 17.01 8.38
C LYS A 272 18.12 16.76 7.13
N CYS A 273 17.04 17.51 6.97
CA CYS A 273 16.21 17.46 5.79
C CYS A 273 15.38 18.73 5.67
N ASP A 274 14.96 19.04 4.45
CA ASP A 274 13.94 20.07 4.22
C ASP A 274 12.52 19.51 4.43
N LYS A 275 11.53 20.40 4.57
CA LYS A 275 10.13 20.04 4.81
C LYS A 275 9.47 19.26 3.66
N ALA A 276 9.94 19.45 2.43
CA ALA A 276 9.45 18.72 1.25
C ALA A 276 10.12 17.33 1.12
N LEU A 277 11.22 17.09 1.85
CA LEU A 277 12.05 15.88 1.79
C LEU A 277 12.59 15.64 0.37
N THR A 278 12.79 16.72 -0.39
CA THR A 278 13.16 16.68 -1.80
C THR A 278 14.45 17.43 -2.12
N SER A 279 14.94 18.30 -1.24
CA SER A 279 15.89 19.36 -1.61
C SER A 279 17.37 18.99 -1.60
N ASP A 280 17.73 17.77 -1.22
CA ASP A 280 19.14 17.38 -1.28
C ASP A 280 19.51 16.86 -2.67
N VAL A 281 19.98 17.80 -3.49
CA VAL A 281 20.87 17.52 -4.63
C VAL A 281 22.17 16.94 -4.06
N CYS A 282 22.37 15.64 -4.18
CA CYS A 282 23.73 15.11 -4.05
C CYS A 282 24.59 15.67 -5.18
N HIS A 283 25.72 16.28 -4.86
CA HIS A 283 26.69 16.78 -5.86
C HIS A 283 27.21 15.69 -6.79
N CYS A 284 27.08 14.42 -6.39
CA CYS A 284 27.38 13.26 -7.23
C CYS A 284 26.46 13.10 -8.44
N GLY A 285 25.35 13.85 -8.53
CA GLY A 285 24.35 13.73 -9.61
C GLY A 285 23.49 12.46 -9.54
N LEU A 286 23.90 11.44 -8.79
CA LEU A 286 23.23 10.13 -8.69
C LEU A 286 21.82 10.21 -8.08
N HIS A 287 21.62 11.12 -7.13
CA HIS A 287 20.32 11.30 -6.48
C HIS A 287 19.44 12.36 -7.16
N HIS A 288 19.84 12.90 -8.33
CA HIS A 288 19.06 13.89 -9.10
C HIS A 288 17.77 13.30 -9.70
N GLY A 289 17.75 12.01 -10.03
CA GLY A 289 16.54 11.30 -10.48
C GLY A 289 15.54 11.02 -9.36
N ILE A 290 15.90 11.28 -8.10
CA ILE A 290 15.08 11.03 -6.91
C ILE A 290 14.23 12.27 -6.60
N ARG A 291 13.52 12.80 -7.60
CA ARG A 291 12.63 13.97 -7.41
C ARG A 291 11.31 13.60 -6.72
N ASP A 292 10.93 12.33 -6.75
CA ASP A 292 9.64 11.84 -6.24
C ASP A 292 9.70 11.10 -4.89
N ARG A 293 10.88 11.02 -4.25
CA ARG A 293 11.03 10.24 -3.00
C ARG A 293 11.37 11.11 -1.79
N LEU A 294 10.65 10.82 -0.72
CA LEU A 294 10.93 11.31 0.63
C LEU A 294 12.24 10.70 1.10
N LYS A 295 13.27 11.53 1.26
CA LYS A 295 14.60 11.10 1.70
C LYS A 295 15.10 12.00 2.81
N ILE A 296 15.87 11.42 3.71
CA ILE A 296 16.49 12.13 4.82
C ILE A 296 17.98 11.86 4.76
N GLN A 297 18.78 12.93 4.71
CA GLN A 297 20.22 12.80 4.70
C GLN A 297 20.72 12.56 6.13
N MET A 298 21.39 11.44 6.33
CA MET A 298 22.13 11.19 7.57
C MET A 298 23.40 12.04 7.57
N ILE A 299 23.72 12.62 8.72
CA ILE A 299 24.98 13.35 8.92
C ILE A 299 26.11 12.32 8.97
N ASP A 300 27.13 12.51 8.14
CA ASP A 300 28.31 11.66 8.10
C ASP A 300 28.93 11.53 9.51
N TYR A 301 29.45 10.35 9.83
CA TYR A 301 30.06 10.02 11.13
C TYR A 301 29.12 10.08 12.35
N SER A 302 27.82 10.38 12.18
CA SER A 302 26.86 10.44 13.29
C SER A 302 26.40 9.04 13.76
N PHE A 303 26.67 8.02 12.95
CA PHE A 303 26.33 6.61 13.16
C PHE A 303 27.55 5.69 12.98
N LYS A 304 27.39 4.42 13.37
CA LYS A 304 28.30 3.31 13.10
C LYS A 304 27.48 2.12 12.61
N ILE A 305 28.10 1.30 11.76
CA ILE A 305 27.54 0.06 11.24
C ILE A 305 27.97 -1.07 12.17
N LEU A 306 27.04 -1.94 12.54
CA LEU A 306 27.23 -3.16 13.33
C LEU A 306 26.79 -4.37 12.52
#